data_AF-A0A4Y2RQC7-F1
#
_entry.id   AF-A0A4Y2RQC7-F1
#
_cell.length_a   1.000
_cell.length_b   1.000
_cell.length_c   1.000
_cell.angle_alpha   90.00
_cell.angle_beta   90.00
_cell.angle_gamma   90.00
#
_symmetry.space_group_name_H-M   'P 1'
#
loop_
_entity.id
_entity.type
_entity.pdbx_description
1 polymer ?
#
loop_
_entity_poly.entity_id
_entity_poly.type
_entity_poly.pdbx_seq_one_letter_code
_entity_poly.pdbx_strand_id
1 'polypeptide(L)'
;MTYPLLFPRGECSWNTGMEHVEERRTAKRTRVTQLQCYAYRLSQRNGFSILHNSGKLFQQYIIDAYVKTEGSRLHFLRQNQKDLRIELYRGLLDALECRAHNENIRTGKLIIMPSSFQESPRHMQQNYQDAMAMVRKFGKPDLFLMFTYNPSWSEILNSMEGVQRPEERPDIIARVFNMKLKELLEDICKHGIFGTVLAFIYLIEFQKRGLPHAHILPTLDSESKIRTKDDIDKFVSAELPDTCNELRLFRIVTKCMVHGQCGTININSPCMRDGQCCKSFPKQFKDDTEENVNGNPIYRRRATEPVQVGNYSIDNRWLVPYNPWLLKKFNAHINVEVCSSVKSVKYLYKYVYKGHDAASVKIQKEGALDHDEILSFVGDGQEAQAIERAALRKTTLTSWFELNKNDPSAHNISYSDIPQYYVFDKSTTNWKKRQRGGQNVIGRLPVVSILDTERFYLRMLLLHKSGAISFDDILTVNGLRCITFQQACQEYGLLRGDQQWHDALNEAAQFQSPRQLRMLFAMICGFGEMEDVPDLWVQHQVSLCEDFVHRYSEQTGPHYELADIEELFTSYNLSLQKLHLPTVDLPASVLERAHLMLWKSRLRLIVMLCS
;
A
#
# COMPACT_ATOMS: atom_id res chain seq x y z
N MET A 1 21.18 -11.78 -33.71
CA MET A 1 19.74 -11.44 -33.87
C MET A 1 18.97 -12.25 -32.84
N THR A 2 18.33 -11.63 -31.85
CA THR A 2 17.73 -12.35 -30.70
C THR A 2 16.38 -13.00 -31.02
N TYR A 3 15.63 -12.45 -31.99
CA TYR A 3 14.29 -12.93 -32.36
C TYR A 3 14.15 -13.12 -33.89
N PRO A 4 14.96 -13.99 -34.53
CA PRO A 4 14.94 -14.16 -36.00
C PRO A 4 13.58 -14.64 -36.53
N LEU A 5 12.84 -15.42 -35.74
CA LEU A 5 11.50 -15.87 -36.11
C LEU A 5 10.45 -14.75 -36.09
N LEU A 6 10.63 -13.74 -35.24
CA LEU A 6 9.72 -12.58 -35.19
C LEU A 6 10.07 -11.53 -36.25
N PHE A 7 11.33 -11.52 -36.72
CA PHE A 7 11.89 -10.54 -37.63
C PHE A 7 12.67 -11.22 -38.77
N PRO A 8 11.98 -12.02 -39.62
CA PRO A 8 12.63 -12.85 -40.63
C PRO A 8 13.30 -12.03 -41.74
N ARG A 9 12.95 -10.74 -41.88
CA ARG A 9 13.55 -9.84 -42.88
C ARG A 9 14.67 -8.98 -42.30
N GLY A 10 15.08 -9.24 -41.06
CA GLY A 10 16.14 -8.49 -40.40
C GLY A 10 15.73 -7.06 -40.03
N GLU A 11 14.46 -6.83 -39.70
CA GLU A 11 13.96 -5.50 -39.35
C GLU A 11 14.74 -4.89 -38.17
N CYS A 12 15.17 -3.64 -38.32
CA CYS A 12 15.90 -2.94 -37.27
C CYS A 12 15.03 -2.70 -36.02
N SER A 13 15.54 -3.10 -34.85
CA SER A 13 14.97 -2.74 -33.55
C SER A 13 15.21 -1.25 -33.25
N TRP A 14 14.57 -0.76 -32.18
CA TRP A 14 14.83 0.59 -31.67
C TRP A 14 16.33 0.86 -31.48
N ASN A 15 16.77 2.06 -31.88
CA ASN A 15 18.11 2.59 -31.62
C ASN A 15 18.04 4.09 -31.27
N THR A 16 19.11 4.63 -30.68
CA THR A 16 19.18 6.02 -30.19
C THR A 16 19.18 7.08 -31.29
N GLY A 17 19.41 6.68 -32.55
CA GLY A 17 19.36 7.55 -33.72
C GLY A 17 17.98 7.63 -34.39
N MET A 18 16.97 6.91 -33.90
CA MET A 18 15.63 6.97 -34.47
C MET A 18 14.94 8.31 -34.21
N GLU A 19 14.61 9.04 -35.27
CA GLU A 19 13.94 10.33 -35.20
C GLU A 19 12.44 10.23 -35.51
N HIS A 20 11.67 11.17 -34.98
CA HIS A 20 10.27 11.34 -35.38
C HIS A 20 10.20 11.85 -36.82
N VAL A 21 9.09 11.56 -37.51
CA VAL A 21 8.72 12.27 -38.74
C VAL A 21 8.49 13.76 -38.43
N GLU A 22 8.78 14.65 -39.37
CA GLU A 22 8.77 16.11 -39.15
C GLU A 22 7.49 16.60 -38.47
N GLU A 23 6.33 16.12 -38.93
CA GLU A 23 5.00 16.44 -38.41
C GLU A 23 4.78 16.10 -36.92
N ARG A 24 5.55 15.15 -36.39
CA ARG A 24 5.47 14.71 -34.97
C ARG A 24 6.65 15.16 -34.13
N ARG A 25 7.62 15.88 -34.72
CA ARG A 25 8.72 16.49 -33.96
C ARG A 25 8.18 17.66 -33.17
N THR A 26 8.68 17.83 -31.96
CA THR A 26 8.51 19.07 -31.19
C THR A 26 9.88 19.65 -30.89
N ALA A 27 9.96 20.94 -30.58
CA ALA A 27 11.20 21.61 -30.19
C ALA A 27 11.96 20.89 -29.04
N LYS A 28 11.24 20.12 -28.20
CA LYS A 28 11.80 19.36 -27.07
C LYS A 28 11.93 17.85 -27.35
N ARG A 29 11.29 17.30 -28.38
CA ARG A 29 11.21 15.86 -28.63
C ARG A 29 11.34 15.58 -30.12
N THR A 30 12.58 15.34 -30.54
CA THR A 30 12.94 15.02 -31.92
C THR A 30 13.14 13.52 -32.16
N ARG A 31 13.41 12.75 -31.10
CA ARG A 31 13.72 11.31 -31.15
C ARG A 31 12.59 10.42 -30.67
N VAL A 32 12.45 9.27 -31.32
CA VAL A 32 11.52 8.21 -30.92
C VAL A 32 12.08 7.53 -29.68
N THR A 33 11.30 7.52 -28.60
CA THR A 33 11.68 6.79 -27.38
C THR A 33 11.50 5.28 -27.56
N GLN A 34 12.27 4.51 -26.80
CA GLN A 34 12.18 3.05 -26.82
C GLN A 34 10.76 2.55 -26.54
N LEU A 35 10.07 3.16 -25.57
CA LEU A 35 8.68 2.86 -25.25
C LEU A 35 7.73 3.14 -26.43
N GLN A 36 7.91 4.26 -27.15
CA GLN A 36 7.10 4.57 -28.34
C GLN A 36 7.34 3.54 -29.46
N CYS A 37 8.57 3.10 -29.67
CA CYS A 37 8.88 2.08 -30.66
C CYS A 37 8.22 0.73 -30.32
N TYR A 38 8.30 0.29 -29.06
CA TYR A 38 7.62 -0.94 -28.64
C TYR A 38 6.10 -0.81 -28.67
N ALA A 39 5.53 0.31 -28.23
CA ALA A 39 4.09 0.57 -28.34
C ALA A 39 3.60 0.52 -29.80
N TYR A 40 4.39 1.07 -30.73
CA TYR A 40 4.12 0.96 -32.17
C TYR A 40 4.19 -0.48 -32.68
N ARG A 41 5.11 -1.31 -32.17
CA ARG A 41 5.21 -2.72 -32.59
C ARG A 41 4.08 -3.57 -32.02
N LEU A 42 3.66 -3.29 -30.79
CA LEU A 42 2.56 -3.97 -30.08
C LEU A 42 1.17 -3.47 -30.50
N SER A 43 1.07 -2.44 -31.34
CA SER A 43 -0.23 -1.99 -31.84
C SER A 43 -0.77 -2.99 -32.88
N GLN A 44 -1.99 -3.46 -32.68
CA GLN A 44 -2.70 -4.25 -33.68
C GLN A 44 -3.01 -3.40 -34.91
N ARG A 45 -2.78 -3.99 -36.09
CA ARG A 45 -3.04 -3.40 -37.40
C ARG A 45 -3.79 -4.41 -38.26
N ASN A 46 -4.42 -3.93 -39.32
CA ASN A 46 -5.05 -4.81 -40.30
C ASN A 46 -3.98 -5.69 -40.96
N GLY A 47 -4.24 -7.00 -41.03
CA GLY A 47 -3.37 -7.99 -41.65
C GLY A 47 -2.61 -8.87 -40.65
N PHE A 48 -1.97 -9.91 -41.18
CA PHE A 48 -1.26 -10.90 -40.37
C PHE A 48 -0.05 -10.29 -39.66
N SER A 49 0.02 -10.46 -38.34
CA SER A 49 1.16 -10.04 -37.52
C SER A 49 1.90 -11.26 -36.98
N ILE A 50 3.12 -11.51 -37.46
CA ILE A 50 4.00 -12.57 -36.93
C ILE A 50 4.15 -12.40 -35.42
N LEU A 51 4.38 -11.16 -34.97
CA LEU A 51 4.59 -10.83 -33.57
C LEU A 51 3.44 -11.31 -32.67
N HIS A 52 2.20 -10.94 -32.99
CA HIS A 52 1.03 -11.29 -32.16
C HIS A 52 0.62 -12.76 -32.27
N ASN A 53 1.00 -13.44 -33.36
CA ASN A 53 0.68 -14.85 -33.60
C ASN A 53 1.76 -15.84 -33.10
N SER A 54 2.79 -15.35 -32.40
CA SER A 54 3.92 -16.17 -31.96
C SER A 54 3.79 -16.74 -30.53
N GLY A 55 2.61 -16.64 -29.91
CA GLY A 55 2.29 -17.28 -28.63
C GLY A 55 3.28 -16.96 -27.51
N LYS A 56 3.93 -17.98 -26.92
CA LYS A 56 4.93 -17.78 -25.85
C LYS A 56 6.11 -16.91 -26.27
N LEU A 57 6.53 -16.94 -27.53
CA LEU A 57 7.63 -16.11 -28.02
C LEU A 57 7.25 -14.62 -28.02
N PHE A 58 5.96 -14.30 -28.22
CA PHE A 58 5.43 -12.94 -28.07
C PHE A 58 5.49 -12.47 -26.61
N GLN A 59 5.08 -13.32 -25.66
CA GLN A 59 5.18 -13.00 -24.23
C GLN A 59 6.62 -12.72 -23.82
N GLN A 60 7.58 -13.54 -24.27
CA GLN A 60 9.00 -13.34 -24.02
C GLN A 60 9.48 -12.01 -24.62
N TYR A 61 9.10 -11.68 -25.86
CA TYR A 61 9.43 -10.41 -26.49
C TYR A 61 8.92 -9.20 -25.68
N ILE A 62 7.69 -9.25 -25.15
CA ILE A 62 7.14 -8.19 -24.29
C ILE A 62 7.98 -8.02 -23.02
N ILE A 63 8.34 -9.13 -22.36
CA ILE A 63 9.15 -9.09 -21.14
C ILE A 63 10.53 -8.47 -21.45
N ASP A 64 11.19 -8.89 -22.52
CA ASP A 64 12.46 -8.32 -22.96
C ASP A 64 12.36 -6.83 -23.29
N ALA A 65 11.30 -6.43 -24.00
CA ALA A 65 11.02 -5.03 -24.32
C ALA A 65 10.84 -4.18 -23.06
N TYR A 66 10.11 -4.71 -22.06
CA TYR A 66 9.95 -4.10 -20.75
C TYR A 66 11.30 -3.96 -20.03
N VAL A 67 12.06 -5.05 -19.91
CA VAL A 67 13.37 -5.06 -19.22
C VAL A 67 14.36 -4.10 -19.88
N LYS A 68 14.41 -4.05 -21.21
CA LYS A 68 15.28 -3.10 -21.94
C LYS A 68 14.87 -1.64 -21.71
N THR A 69 13.56 -1.37 -21.67
CA THR A 69 13.04 -0.02 -21.42
C THR A 69 13.34 0.42 -20.00
N GLU A 70 13.07 -0.42 -19.01
CA GLU A 70 13.37 -0.13 -17.60
C GLU A 70 14.87 -0.04 -17.35
N GLY A 71 15.68 -0.94 -17.94
CA GLY A 71 17.13 -0.86 -17.89
C GLY A 71 17.68 0.45 -18.47
N SER A 72 17.12 0.95 -19.57
CA SER A 72 17.51 2.25 -20.14
C SER A 72 17.12 3.42 -19.24
N ARG A 73 15.96 3.36 -18.58
CA ARG A 73 15.53 4.37 -17.59
C ARG A 73 16.44 4.37 -16.37
N LEU A 74 16.75 3.19 -15.82
CA LEU A 74 17.68 3.03 -14.71
C LEU A 74 19.10 3.50 -15.08
N HIS A 75 19.56 3.20 -16.30
CA HIS A 75 20.83 3.70 -16.80
C HIS A 75 20.84 5.23 -16.88
N PHE A 76 19.77 5.84 -17.40
CA PHE A 76 19.64 7.29 -17.41
C PHE A 76 19.69 7.86 -15.98
N LEU A 77 18.94 7.29 -15.03
CA LEU A 77 18.98 7.72 -13.63
C LEU A 77 20.41 7.64 -13.07
N ARG A 78 21.11 6.53 -13.32
CA ARG A 78 22.50 6.32 -12.87
C ARG A 78 23.49 7.34 -13.43
N GLN A 79 23.31 7.79 -14.67
CA GLN A 79 24.22 8.75 -15.32
C GLN A 79 23.88 10.21 -15.04
N ASN A 80 22.62 10.54 -14.77
CA ASN A 80 22.13 11.93 -14.68
C ASN A 80 21.81 12.35 -13.23
N GLN A 81 22.51 11.78 -12.25
CA GLN A 81 22.25 12.03 -10.82
C GLN A 81 22.35 13.53 -10.45
N LYS A 82 23.27 14.28 -11.07
CA LYS A 82 23.44 15.72 -10.87
C LYS A 82 22.22 16.51 -11.35
N ASP A 83 21.73 16.22 -12.54
CA ASP A 83 20.57 16.92 -13.13
C ASP A 83 19.26 16.59 -12.39
N LEU A 84 19.20 15.42 -11.77
CA LEU A 84 18.11 15.01 -10.88
C LEU A 84 18.15 15.70 -9.51
N ARG A 85 19.13 16.58 -9.28
CA ARG A 85 19.34 17.35 -8.03
C ARG A 85 19.39 16.47 -6.79
N ILE A 86 20.03 15.31 -6.94
CA ILE A 86 20.12 14.32 -5.87
C ILE A 86 20.98 14.81 -4.69
N GLU A 87 21.83 15.80 -4.92
CA GLU A 87 22.52 16.61 -3.91
C GLU A 87 21.61 17.26 -2.86
N LEU A 88 20.29 17.35 -3.12
CA LEU A 88 19.29 17.77 -2.13
C LEU A 88 18.99 16.70 -1.07
N TYR A 89 19.35 15.43 -1.31
CA TYR A 89 19.21 14.32 -0.36
C TYR A 89 20.45 14.17 0.53
N ARG A 90 21.03 15.31 0.95
CA ARG A 90 22.33 15.37 1.63
C ARG A 90 22.37 14.60 2.95
N GLY A 91 21.25 14.55 3.69
CA GLY A 91 21.16 13.76 4.92
C GLY A 91 21.35 12.25 4.72
N LEU A 92 20.98 11.70 3.56
CA LEU A 92 21.22 10.28 3.23
C LEU A 92 22.69 10.02 2.86
N LEU A 93 23.31 10.97 2.15
CA LEU A 93 24.75 10.95 1.85
C LEU A 93 25.58 10.97 3.15
N ASP A 94 25.27 11.91 4.04
CA ASP A 94 25.98 12.10 5.30
C ASP A 94 25.84 10.82 6.20
N ALA A 95 24.65 10.21 6.27
CA ALA A 95 24.44 8.96 7.02
C ALA A 95 25.23 7.76 6.46
N LEU A 96 25.32 7.65 5.12
CA LEU A 96 26.07 6.58 4.47
C LEU A 96 27.59 6.75 4.61
N GLU A 97 28.09 8.00 4.56
CA GLU A 97 29.50 8.30 4.84
C GLU A 97 29.87 7.94 6.28
N CYS A 98 28.98 8.18 7.24
CA CYS A 98 29.19 7.80 8.64
C CYS A 98 29.24 6.29 8.84
N ARG A 99 28.34 5.55 8.19
CA ARG A 99 28.37 4.08 8.21
C ARG A 99 29.66 3.53 7.59
N ALA A 100 30.07 4.05 6.44
CA ALA A 100 31.29 3.63 5.76
C ALA A 100 32.54 3.91 6.62
N HIS A 101 32.56 5.04 7.34
CA HIS A 101 33.62 5.36 8.30
C HIS A 101 33.63 4.38 9.49
N ASN A 102 32.47 4.07 10.07
CA ASN A 102 32.35 3.12 11.19
C ASN A 102 32.75 1.69 10.81
N GLU A 103 32.46 1.27 9.58
CA GLU A 103 32.81 -0.06 9.06
C GLU A 103 34.22 -0.10 8.44
N ASN A 104 34.94 1.02 8.41
CA ASN A 104 36.29 1.18 7.84
C ASN A 104 36.36 0.84 6.33
N ILE A 105 35.30 1.16 5.59
CA ILE A 105 35.15 0.88 4.17
C ILE A 105 35.01 2.19 3.39
N ARG A 106 35.54 2.23 2.16
CA ARG A 106 35.43 3.39 1.27
C ARG A 106 34.05 3.46 0.61
N THR A 107 33.35 4.58 0.76
CA THR A 107 32.07 4.84 0.09
C THR A 107 32.26 4.88 -1.44
N GLY A 108 31.58 4.00 -2.17
CA GLY A 108 31.53 3.98 -3.63
C GLY A 108 30.60 5.03 -4.23
N LYS A 109 30.24 4.89 -5.51
CA LYS A 109 29.37 5.86 -6.20
C LYS A 109 27.92 5.73 -5.74
N LEU A 110 27.38 6.78 -5.12
CA LEU A 110 25.98 6.79 -4.68
C LEU A 110 25.01 6.95 -5.85
N ILE A 111 24.04 6.04 -5.97
CA ILE A 111 22.95 6.12 -6.96
C ILE A 111 21.61 6.12 -6.23
N ILE A 112 20.91 7.25 -6.31
CA ILE A 112 19.63 7.49 -5.64
C ILE A 112 18.48 7.44 -6.65
N MET A 113 17.44 6.65 -6.38
CA MET A 113 16.22 6.54 -7.19
C MET A 113 15.16 7.60 -6.79
N PRO A 114 14.79 8.55 -7.66
CA PRO A 114 13.82 9.59 -7.31
C PRO A 114 12.40 9.01 -7.13
N SER A 115 11.52 9.70 -6.39
CA SER A 115 10.10 9.28 -6.23
C SER A 115 9.30 9.27 -7.53
N SER A 116 9.81 9.91 -8.59
CA SER A 116 9.26 9.86 -9.95
C SER A 116 9.55 8.54 -10.66
N PHE A 117 10.53 7.76 -10.18
CA PHE A 117 10.71 6.39 -10.63
C PHE A 117 9.73 5.50 -9.89
N GLN A 118 8.81 4.91 -10.65
CA GLN A 118 7.77 4.05 -10.11
C GLN A 118 8.41 2.87 -9.35
N GLU A 119 7.80 2.48 -8.24
CA GLU A 119 8.28 1.40 -7.35
C GLU A 119 9.62 1.66 -6.64
N SER A 120 10.23 2.84 -6.79
CA SER A 120 11.37 3.22 -5.93
C SER A 120 10.93 3.31 -4.46
N PRO A 121 11.82 3.12 -3.48
CA PRO A 121 11.49 3.25 -2.07
C PRO A 121 10.79 4.57 -1.74
N ARG A 122 11.25 5.68 -2.34
CA ARG A 122 10.64 7.00 -2.19
C ARG A 122 9.29 7.12 -2.87
N HIS A 123 9.08 6.48 -4.01
CA HIS A 123 7.75 6.40 -4.64
C HIS A 123 6.76 5.68 -3.72
N MET A 124 7.17 4.54 -3.16
CA MET A 124 6.34 3.77 -2.23
C MET A 124 6.07 4.54 -0.94
N GLN A 125 7.08 5.21 -0.38
CA GLN A 125 6.92 6.06 0.79
C GLN A 125 6.00 7.26 0.54
N GLN A 126 6.10 7.89 -0.64
CA GLN A 126 5.22 8.99 -1.03
C GLN A 126 3.77 8.52 -1.17
N ASN A 127 3.56 7.39 -1.85
CA ASN A 127 2.26 6.74 -2.01
C ASN A 127 1.62 6.38 -0.66
N TYR A 128 2.45 5.93 0.29
CA TYR A 128 2.03 5.66 1.66
C TYR A 128 1.61 6.96 2.37
N GLN A 129 2.43 8.02 2.31
CA GLN A 129 2.08 9.32 2.90
C GLN A 129 0.80 9.92 2.29
N ASP A 130 0.59 9.73 0.98
CA ASP A 130 -0.62 10.14 0.27
C ASP A 130 -1.85 9.45 0.85
N ALA A 131 -1.80 8.13 0.98
CA ALA A 131 -2.90 7.39 1.59
C ALA A 131 -3.18 7.79 3.04
N MET A 132 -2.14 7.99 3.85
CA MET A 132 -2.30 8.44 5.24
C MET A 132 -2.95 9.81 5.32
N ALA A 133 -2.58 10.73 4.41
CA ALA A 133 -3.21 12.04 4.33
C ALA A 133 -4.71 11.94 3.94
N MET A 134 -5.07 10.98 3.07
CA MET A 134 -6.47 10.71 2.71
C MET A 134 -7.27 10.17 3.91
N VAL A 135 -6.73 9.18 4.63
CA VAL A 135 -7.38 8.63 5.83
C VAL A 135 -7.52 9.68 6.92
N ARG A 136 -6.51 10.54 7.13
CA ARG A 136 -6.59 11.66 8.07
C ARG A 136 -7.71 12.64 7.69
N LYS A 137 -7.87 12.96 6.40
CA LYS A 137 -8.84 13.98 5.96
C LYS A 137 -10.27 13.45 5.89
N PHE A 138 -10.46 12.22 5.41
CA PHE A 138 -11.79 11.68 5.08
C PHE A 138 -12.22 10.51 5.99
N GLY A 139 -11.35 10.08 6.91
CA GLY A 139 -11.58 8.92 7.75
C GLY A 139 -11.17 7.61 7.07
N LYS A 140 -11.43 6.49 7.77
CA LYS A 140 -11.16 5.15 7.24
C LYS A 140 -12.07 4.84 6.03
N PRO A 141 -11.62 4.00 5.08
CA PRO A 141 -12.46 3.47 4.02
C PRO A 141 -13.61 2.63 4.57
N ASP A 142 -14.72 2.59 3.84
CA ASP A 142 -15.95 1.91 4.26
C ASP A 142 -16.16 0.57 3.56
N LEU A 143 -15.55 0.38 2.38
CA LEU A 143 -15.63 -0.87 1.62
C LEU A 143 -14.26 -1.33 1.17
N PHE A 144 -14.15 -2.62 0.91
CA PHE A 144 -13.00 -3.27 0.30
C PHE A 144 -13.45 -4.14 -0.86
N LEU A 145 -13.07 -3.72 -2.07
CA LEU A 145 -13.42 -4.42 -3.30
C LEU A 145 -12.19 -5.10 -3.87
N MET A 146 -12.38 -6.34 -4.32
CA MET A 146 -11.37 -7.09 -5.04
C MET A 146 -11.92 -7.51 -6.40
N PHE A 147 -11.43 -6.88 -7.46
CA PHE A 147 -11.86 -7.11 -8.83
C PHE A 147 -10.85 -7.95 -9.60
N THR A 148 -11.21 -9.20 -9.90
CA THR A 148 -10.38 -10.10 -10.70
C THR A 148 -10.86 -10.11 -12.14
N TYR A 149 -9.93 -9.95 -13.07
CA TYR A 149 -10.17 -10.14 -14.51
C TYR A 149 -10.87 -11.48 -14.83
N ASN A 150 -11.78 -11.47 -15.82
CA ASN A 150 -12.40 -12.69 -16.36
C ASN A 150 -11.92 -12.98 -17.80
N PRO A 151 -11.28 -14.13 -18.06
CA PRO A 151 -10.85 -14.52 -19.41
C PRO A 151 -11.98 -14.77 -20.40
N SER A 152 -13.22 -14.98 -19.91
CA SER A 152 -14.40 -15.20 -20.75
C SER A 152 -15.11 -13.91 -21.18
N TRP A 153 -14.53 -12.72 -20.94
CA TRP A 153 -15.13 -11.48 -21.44
C TRP A 153 -15.19 -11.47 -22.97
N SER A 154 -16.34 -11.09 -23.51
CA SER A 154 -16.58 -11.04 -24.95
C SER A 154 -15.59 -10.16 -25.69
N GLU A 155 -15.17 -9.04 -25.09
CA GLU A 155 -14.19 -8.10 -25.63
C GLU A 155 -12.84 -8.78 -25.89
N ILE A 156 -12.51 -9.81 -25.13
CA ILE A 156 -11.29 -10.59 -25.26
C ILE A 156 -11.48 -11.65 -26.32
N LEU A 157 -12.53 -12.46 -26.17
CA LEU A 157 -12.82 -13.59 -27.06
C LEU A 157 -13.03 -13.11 -28.51
N ASN A 158 -13.73 -11.99 -28.69
CA ASN A 158 -13.96 -11.37 -30.00
C ASN A 158 -12.69 -10.73 -30.60
N SER A 159 -11.66 -10.48 -29.78
CA SER A 159 -10.37 -9.94 -30.24
C SER A 159 -9.35 -11.03 -30.57
N MET A 160 -9.67 -12.31 -30.34
CA MET A 160 -8.80 -13.43 -30.70
C MET A 160 -8.96 -13.76 -32.19
N GLU A 161 -7.85 -14.00 -32.87
CA GLU A 161 -7.85 -14.41 -34.29
C GLU A 161 -7.35 -15.86 -34.42
N GLY A 162 -8.05 -16.67 -35.22
CA GLY A 162 -7.65 -18.05 -35.52
C GLY A 162 -7.56 -18.93 -34.28
N VAL A 163 -6.36 -19.47 -34.01
CA VAL A 163 -6.08 -20.41 -32.90
C VAL A 163 -5.51 -19.73 -31.64
N GLN A 164 -5.50 -18.38 -31.60
CA GLN A 164 -4.98 -17.64 -30.44
C GLN A 164 -5.78 -17.94 -29.18
N ARG A 165 -5.08 -18.08 -28.06
CA ARG A 165 -5.70 -18.16 -26.73
C ARG A 165 -5.55 -16.86 -25.95
N PRO A 166 -6.50 -16.48 -25.09
CA PRO A 166 -6.40 -15.29 -24.26
C PRO A 166 -5.06 -15.18 -23.51
N GLU A 167 -4.58 -16.28 -22.93
CA GLU A 167 -3.33 -16.29 -22.15
C GLU A 167 -2.11 -15.86 -22.98
N GLU A 168 -2.15 -16.04 -24.30
CA GLU A 168 -1.08 -15.70 -25.24
C GLU A 168 -1.09 -14.23 -25.65
N ARG A 169 -2.16 -13.48 -25.30
CA ARG A 169 -2.37 -12.07 -25.68
C ARG A 169 -2.43 -11.14 -24.46
N PRO A 170 -1.32 -11.00 -23.70
CA PRO A 170 -1.28 -10.13 -22.51
C PRO A 170 -1.55 -8.65 -22.84
N ASP A 171 -1.29 -8.22 -24.08
CA ASP A 171 -1.62 -6.89 -24.59
C ASP A 171 -3.13 -6.62 -24.61
N ILE A 172 -3.94 -7.60 -25.03
CA ILE A 172 -5.41 -7.50 -25.02
C ILE A 172 -5.92 -7.59 -23.58
N ILE A 173 -5.43 -8.57 -22.81
CA ILE A 173 -5.83 -8.76 -21.40
C ILE A 173 -5.68 -7.47 -20.61
N ALA A 174 -4.49 -6.85 -20.66
CA ALA A 174 -4.20 -5.64 -19.92
C ALA A 174 -5.08 -4.46 -20.38
N ARG A 175 -5.36 -4.35 -21.68
CA ARG A 175 -6.23 -3.29 -22.23
C ARG A 175 -7.68 -3.46 -21.77
N VAL A 176 -8.25 -4.65 -21.93
CA VAL A 176 -9.64 -4.93 -21.55
C VAL A 176 -9.81 -4.78 -20.05
N PHE A 177 -8.90 -5.32 -19.24
CA PHE A 177 -8.92 -5.13 -17.79
C PHE A 177 -8.90 -3.65 -17.41
N ASN A 178 -8.02 -2.85 -18.02
CA ASN A 178 -7.94 -1.42 -17.74
C ASN A 178 -9.23 -0.67 -18.13
N MET A 179 -9.89 -1.06 -19.24
CA MET A 179 -11.18 -0.50 -19.62
C MET A 179 -12.27 -0.84 -18.60
N LYS A 180 -12.35 -2.12 -18.19
CA LYS A 180 -13.32 -2.57 -17.18
C LYS A 180 -13.07 -1.97 -15.80
N LEU A 181 -11.81 -1.81 -15.40
CA LEU A 181 -11.45 -1.17 -14.15
C LEU A 181 -11.86 0.32 -14.15
N LYS A 182 -11.65 1.03 -15.27
CA LYS A 182 -12.12 2.42 -15.40
C LYS A 182 -13.64 2.50 -15.30
N GLU A 183 -14.36 1.62 -16.00
CA GLU A 183 -15.82 1.54 -15.92
C GLU A 183 -16.29 1.27 -14.49
N LEU A 184 -15.65 0.33 -13.77
CA LEU A 184 -15.93 0.05 -12.36
C LEU A 184 -15.68 1.27 -11.46
N LEU A 185 -14.60 2.02 -11.68
CA LEU A 185 -14.32 3.23 -10.91
C LEU A 185 -15.34 4.34 -11.21
N GLU A 186 -15.79 4.49 -12.45
CA GLU A 186 -16.86 5.44 -12.80
C GLU A 186 -18.19 5.07 -12.17
N ASP A 187 -18.52 3.79 -12.18
CA ASP A 187 -19.68 3.23 -11.52
C ASP A 187 -19.68 3.49 -10.00
N ILE A 188 -18.53 3.30 -9.34
CA ILE A 188 -18.37 3.55 -7.91
C ILE A 188 -18.43 5.05 -7.61
N CYS A 189 -17.70 5.87 -8.37
CA CYS A 189 -17.46 7.27 -8.00
C CYS A 189 -18.47 8.26 -8.59
N LYS A 190 -19.04 7.98 -9.77
CA LYS A 190 -19.94 8.89 -10.50
C LYS A 190 -21.39 8.41 -10.48
N HIS A 191 -21.62 7.11 -10.64
CA HIS A 191 -22.97 6.54 -10.64
C HIS A 191 -23.48 6.21 -9.22
N GLY A 192 -22.65 6.38 -8.19
CA GLY A 192 -23.08 6.34 -6.79
C GLY A 192 -23.61 4.98 -6.34
N ILE A 193 -23.06 3.87 -6.85
CA ILE A 193 -23.54 2.51 -6.52
C ILE A 193 -23.57 2.24 -5.01
N PHE A 194 -22.60 2.79 -4.29
CA PHE A 194 -22.49 2.70 -2.83
C PHE A 194 -22.82 4.03 -2.13
N GLY A 195 -23.42 4.98 -2.85
CA GLY A 195 -23.56 6.38 -2.42
C GLY A 195 -22.39 7.27 -2.86
N THR A 196 -22.25 8.41 -2.20
CA THR A 196 -21.27 9.44 -2.55
C THR A 196 -19.87 9.08 -2.04
N VAL A 197 -18.90 8.98 -2.95
CA VAL A 197 -17.50 8.68 -2.64
C VAL A 197 -16.70 9.97 -2.52
N LEU A 198 -16.14 10.23 -1.32
CA LEU A 198 -15.24 11.36 -1.08
C LEU A 198 -13.83 11.09 -1.60
N ALA A 199 -13.39 9.85 -1.47
CA ALA A 199 -12.02 9.44 -1.72
C ALA A 199 -11.94 7.95 -2.04
N PHE A 200 -10.96 7.54 -2.85
CA PHE A 200 -10.66 6.12 -3.01
C PHE A 200 -9.17 5.88 -3.21
N ILE A 201 -8.72 4.72 -2.74
CA ILE A 201 -7.36 4.23 -2.92
C ILE A 201 -7.47 2.90 -3.66
N TYR A 202 -6.66 2.67 -4.68
CA TYR A 202 -6.61 1.36 -5.29
C TYR A 202 -5.21 0.91 -5.71
N LEU A 203 -5.06 -0.40 -5.76
CA LEU A 203 -3.83 -1.11 -6.11
C LEU A 203 -4.15 -2.16 -7.15
N ILE A 204 -3.29 -2.31 -8.15
CA ILE A 204 -3.37 -3.41 -9.11
C ILE A 204 -2.23 -4.41 -8.81
N GLU A 205 -2.59 -5.67 -8.62
CA GLU A 205 -1.71 -6.81 -8.45
C GLU A 205 -1.87 -7.78 -9.63
N PHE A 206 -0.78 -8.42 -10.06
CA PHE A 206 -0.86 -9.60 -10.92
C PHE A 206 -0.71 -10.87 -10.08
N GLN A 207 -1.79 -11.65 -9.95
CA GLN A 207 -1.78 -12.91 -9.20
C GLN A 207 -0.83 -13.94 -9.85
N LYS A 208 -0.43 -14.99 -9.10
CA LYS A 208 0.53 -16.04 -9.53
C LYS A 208 0.18 -16.74 -10.87
N ARG A 209 -1.04 -16.58 -11.39
CA ARG A 209 -1.51 -17.09 -12.69
C ARG A 209 -1.50 -16.05 -13.82
N GLY A 210 -0.93 -14.87 -13.59
CA GLY A 210 -0.87 -13.76 -14.56
C GLY A 210 -2.16 -12.94 -14.67
N LEU A 211 -3.15 -13.17 -13.79
CA LEU A 211 -4.43 -12.48 -13.83
C LEU A 211 -4.32 -11.10 -13.15
N PRO A 212 -4.67 -10.01 -13.85
CA PRO A 212 -4.80 -8.70 -13.22
C PRO A 212 -5.89 -8.71 -12.16
N HIS A 213 -5.59 -8.10 -11.04
CA HIS A 213 -6.45 -8.01 -9.87
C HIS A 213 -6.38 -6.61 -9.29
N ALA A 214 -7.51 -5.95 -9.06
CA ALA A 214 -7.55 -4.65 -8.41
C ALA A 214 -8.10 -4.78 -6.99
N HIS A 215 -7.45 -4.12 -6.04
CA HIS A 215 -7.90 -3.89 -4.69
C HIS A 215 -8.33 -2.43 -4.58
N ILE A 216 -9.58 -2.14 -4.22
CA ILE A 216 -10.15 -0.78 -4.21
C ILE A 216 -10.78 -0.52 -2.84
N LEU A 217 -10.44 0.63 -2.24
CA LEU A 217 -10.94 1.10 -0.95
C LEU A 217 -11.63 2.47 -1.12
N PRO A 218 -12.96 2.53 -1.32
CA PRO A 218 -13.68 3.78 -1.31
C PRO A 218 -14.01 4.24 0.13
N THR A 219 -13.99 5.56 0.32
CA THR A 219 -14.40 6.27 1.53
C THR A 219 -15.62 7.11 1.17
N LEU A 220 -16.73 6.81 1.84
CA LEU A 220 -18.05 7.38 1.62
C LEU A 220 -18.26 8.62 2.49
N ASP A 221 -19.14 9.51 2.04
CA ASP A 221 -19.58 10.66 2.84
C ASP A 221 -20.43 10.26 4.05
N SER A 222 -20.78 11.22 4.89
CA SER A 222 -21.51 10.97 6.15
C SER A 222 -22.91 10.39 5.93
N GLU A 223 -23.58 10.75 4.83
CA GLU A 223 -24.94 10.32 4.50
C GLU A 223 -24.96 8.92 3.89
N SER A 224 -23.88 8.53 3.21
CA SER A 224 -23.71 7.24 2.55
C SER A 224 -23.02 6.19 3.43
N LYS A 225 -22.67 6.52 4.68
CA LYS A 225 -22.01 5.57 5.60
C LYS A 225 -22.87 4.33 5.84
N ILE A 226 -22.24 3.17 5.73
CA ILE A 226 -22.84 1.86 6.06
C ILE A 226 -22.77 1.69 7.56
N ARG A 227 -23.90 1.85 8.27
CA ARG A 227 -23.92 1.84 9.76
C ARG A 227 -24.76 0.71 10.33
N THR A 228 -25.74 0.24 9.57
CA THR A 228 -26.71 -0.75 10.04
C THR A 228 -26.58 -2.07 9.27
N LYS A 229 -27.13 -3.14 9.84
CA LYS A 229 -27.25 -4.44 9.16
C LYS A 229 -28.00 -4.34 7.84
N ASP A 230 -29.04 -3.49 7.78
CA ASP A 230 -29.82 -3.25 6.57
C ASP A 230 -29.00 -2.54 5.49
N ASP A 231 -28.14 -1.59 5.87
CA ASP A 231 -27.21 -0.96 4.94
C ASP A 231 -26.21 -1.97 4.35
N ILE A 232 -25.72 -2.90 5.19
CA ILE A 232 -24.81 -3.97 4.75
C ILE A 232 -25.53 -4.86 3.74
N ASP A 233 -26.70 -5.38 4.10
CA ASP A 233 -27.48 -6.31 3.28
C ASP A 233 -27.98 -5.68 1.98
N LYS A 234 -28.14 -4.34 1.95
CA LYS A 234 -28.46 -3.59 0.73
C LYS A 234 -27.34 -3.67 -0.32
N PHE A 235 -26.08 -3.71 0.10
CA PHE A 235 -24.93 -3.64 -0.81
C PHE A 235 -24.17 -4.96 -0.96
N VAL A 236 -24.21 -5.83 0.06
CA VAL A 236 -23.40 -7.04 0.13
C VAL A 236 -24.29 -8.24 0.42
N SER A 237 -24.16 -9.28 -0.42
CA SER A 237 -24.76 -10.59 -0.20
C SER A 237 -23.69 -11.67 -0.12
N ALA A 238 -23.93 -12.69 0.68
CA ALA A 238 -23.11 -13.90 0.75
C ALA A 238 -23.98 -15.16 0.54
N GLU A 239 -25.09 -15.02 -0.17
CA GLU A 239 -26.10 -16.07 -0.38
C GLU A 239 -26.22 -16.46 -1.86
N LEU A 240 -26.65 -17.69 -2.12
CA LEU A 240 -26.99 -18.17 -3.44
C LEU A 240 -28.26 -17.45 -3.91
N PRO A 241 -28.24 -16.82 -5.10
CA PRO A 241 -29.44 -16.21 -5.66
C PRO A 241 -30.54 -17.24 -5.94
N ASP A 242 -31.79 -16.80 -5.89
CA ASP A 242 -32.91 -17.64 -6.29
C ASP A 242 -32.85 -17.99 -7.78
N THR A 243 -32.94 -19.28 -8.10
CA THR A 243 -32.88 -19.78 -9.48
C THR A 243 -34.14 -19.46 -10.28
N CYS A 244 -35.29 -19.26 -9.62
CA CYS A 244 -36.55 -18.90 -10.28
C CYS A 244 -36.53 -17.44 -10.75
N ASN A 245 -35.98 -16.53 -9.93
CA ASN A 245 -36.04 -15.10 -10.18
C ASN A 245 -34.73 -14.52 -10.76
N GLU A 246 -33.57 -15.07 -10.38
CA GLU A 246 -32.26 -14.51 -10.69
C GLU A 246 -31.28 -15.55 -11.28
N LEU A 247 -31.76 -16.40 -12.20
CA LEU A 247 -30.95 -17.46 -12.83
C LEU A 247 -29.61 -16.97 -13.41
N ARG A 248 -29.58 -15.76 -13.99
CA ARG A 248 -28.33 -15.17 -14.52
C ARG A 248 -27.33 -14.88 -13.40
N LEU A 249 -27.77 -14.26 -12.30
CA LEU A 249 -26.89 -13.97 -11.17
C LEU A 249 -26.46 -15.28 -10.51
N PHE A 250 -27.36 -16.24 -10.34
CA PHE A 250 -27.05 -17.57 -9.82
C PHE A 250 -25.90 -18.24 -10.59
N ARG A 251 -25.95 -18.23 -11.94
CA ARG A 251 -24.86 -18.75 -12.80
C ARG A 251 -23.54 -18.02 -12.62
N ILE A 252 -23.56 -16.71 -12.39
CA ILE A 252 -22.34 -15.91 -12.17
C ILE A 252 -21.77 -16.19 -10.78
N VAL A 253 -22.61 -16.21 -9.74
CA VAL A 253 -22.22 -16.47 -8.35
C VAL A 253 -21.60 -17.87 -8.22
N THR A 254 -22.28 -18.90 -8.73
CA THR A 254 -21.77 -20.28 -8.70
C THR A 254 -20.45 -20.44 -9.47
N LYS A 255 -20.23 -19.68 -10.54
CA LYS A 255 -18.99 -19.72 -11.32
C LYS A 255 -17.85 -18.93 -10.69
N CYS A 256 -18.14 -17.76 -10.11
CA CYS A 256 -17.12 -16.75 -9.79
C CYS A 256 -16.99 -16.45 -8.30
N MET A 257 -18.00 -16.70 -7.46
CA MET A 257 -18.00 -16.30 -6.05
C MET A 257 -17.97 -17.48 -5.08
N VAL A 258 -17.78 -18.70 -5.58
CA VAL A 258 -17.64 -19.89 -4.75
C VAL A 258 -16.18 -20.03 -4.33
N HIS A 259 -15.92 -20.06 -3.03
CA HIS A 259 -14.63 -20.47 -2.51
C HIS A 259 -14.42 -21.96 -2.79
N GLY A 260 -13.31 -22.30 -3.45
CA GLY A 260 -12.99 -23.70 -3.72
C GLY A 260 -12.93 -24.53 -2.45
N GLN A 261 -13.40 -25.78 -2.51
CA GLN A 261 -13.38 -26.68 -1.36
C GLN A 261 -11.97 -26.78 -0.79
N CYS A 262 -11.86 -26.65 0.53
CA CYS A 262 -10.62 -26.67 1.29
C CYS A 262 -10.89 -27.29 2.67
N GLY A 263 -9.91 -27.26 3.56
CA GLY A 263 -10.00 -27.93 4.85
C GLY A 263 -9.77 -29.43 4.69
N THR A 264 -10.60 -30.21 5.38
CA THR A 264 -10.58 -31.68 5.32
C THR A 264 -10.97 -32.22 3.94
N ILE A 265 -11.76 -31.46 3.17
CA ILE A 265 -12.22 -31.87 1.83
C ILE A 265 -11.08 -31.79 0.81
N ASN A 266 -10.20 -30.80 0.92
CA ASN A 266 -9.03 -30.67 0.07
C ASN A 266 -7.90 -29.93 0.78
N ILE A 267 -7.00 -30.71 1.38
CA ILE A 267 -5.85 -30.19 2.13
C ILE A 267 -4.80 -29.52 1.24
N ASN A 268 -4.81 -29.83 -0.06
CA ASN A 268 -3.86 -29.27 -1.03
C ASN A 268 -4.33 -27.93 -1.62
N SER A 269 -5.49 -27.42 -1.20
CA SER A 269 -6.01 -26.14 -1.69
C SER A 269 -5.03 -24.99 -1.36
N PRO A 270 -4.77 -24.04 -2.28
CA PRO A 270 -3.79 -22.96 -2.06
C PRO A 270 -4.08 -22.03 -0.87
N CYS A 271 -5.31 -22.06 -0.35
CA CYS A 271 -5.71 -21.34 0.84
C CYS A 271 -5.39 -22.08 2.14
N MET A 272 -4.97 -23.35 2.08
CA MET A 272 -4.58 -24.11 3.26
C MET A 272 -3.22 -23.64 3.76
N ARG A 273 -3.15 -23.28 5.04
CA ARG A 273 -1.90 -23.11 5.79
C ARG A 273 -2.06 -23.83 7.12
N ASP A 274 -1.04 -24.57 7.50
CA ASP A 274 -1.01 -25.27 8.80
C ASP A 274 -2.25 -26.14 9.07
N GLY A 275 -2.78 -26.78 8.02
CA GLY A 275 -3.95 -27.67 8.11
C GLY A 275 -5.32 -26.96 8.17
N GLN A 276 -5.35 -25.62 8.17
CA GLN A 276 -6.60 -24.84 8.18
C GLN A 276 -6.70 -23.87 7.00
N CYS A 277 -7.93 -23.50 6.64
CA CYS A 277 -8.15 -22.51 5.59
C CYS A 277 -7.81 -21.11 6.12
N CYS A 278 -6.87 -20.42 5.48
CA CYS A 278 -6.48 -19.05 5.84
C CYS A 278 -7.59 -17.99 5.65
N LYS A 279 -8.73 -18.37 5.09
CA LYS A 279 -9.91 -17.50 4.97
C LYS A 279 -11.09 -17.99 5.83
N SER A 280 -10.85 -19.00 6.66
CA SER A 280 -11.82 -19.63 7.57
C SER A 280 -13.09 -20.09 6.84
N PHE A 281 -12.92 -20.76 5.70
CA PHE A 281 -14.00 -21.48 5.03
C PHE A 281 -14.03 -22.96 5.47
N PRO A 282 -15.21 -23.59 5.54
CA PRO A 282 -16.54 -22.99 5.36
C PRO A 282 -16.92 -22.01 6.48
N LYS A 283 -17.68 -20.97 6.14
CA LYS A 283 -18.22 -20.02 7.13
C LYS A 283 -19.38 -20.65 7.92
N GLN A 284 -19.79 -20.04 9.03
CA GLN A 284 -20.98 -20.48 9.76
C GLN A 284 -22.26 -19.98 9.09
N PHE A 285 -23.35 -20.72 9.24
CA PHE A 285 -24.68 -20.22 8.87
C PHE A 285 -25.13 -19.17 9.87
N LYS A 286 -25.81 -18.14 9.36
CA LYS A 286 -26.37 -17.03 10.13
C LYS A 286 -27.63 -16.53 9.44
N ASP A 287 -28.74 -16.44 10.18
CA ASP A 287 -30.02 -16.03 9.62
C ASP A 287 -30.11 -14.53 9.34
N ASP A 288 -29.34 -13.74 10.08
CA ASP A 288 -29.21 -12.29 9.96
C ASP A 288 -27.75 -11.85 10.04
N THR A 289 -27.43 -10.71 9.42
CA THR A 289 -26.09 -10.11 9.51
C THR A 289 -25.82 -9.65 10.95
N GLU A 290 -24.61 -9.92 11.44
CA GLU A 290 -24.16 -9.52 12.77
C GLU A 290 -22.97 -8.56 12.66
N GLU A 291 -23.02 -7.49 13.46
CA GLU A 291 -21.88 -6.60 13.64
C GLU A 291 -20.79 -7.33 14.41
N ASN A 292 -19.56 -7.19 13.93
CA ASN A 292 -18.40 -7.74 14.61
C ASN A 292 -17.54 -6.57 15.07
N VAL A 293 -17.49 -6.35 16.39
CA VAL A 293 -16.77 -5.22 17.02
C VAL A 293 -15.27 -5.26 16.69
N ASN A 294 -14.71 -6.45 16.43
CA ASN A 294 -13.27 -6.68 16.27
C ASN A 294 -12.86 -7.15 14.86
N GLY A 295 -13.78 -7.18 13.89
CA GLY A 295 -13.52 -7.73 12.55
C GLY A 295 -14.60 -7.39 11.53
N ASN A 296 -14.48 -7.92 10.31
CA ASN A 296 -15.49 -7.68 9.26
C ASN A 296 -16.86 -8.22 9.72
N PRO A 297 -17.98 -7.60 9.29
CA PRO A 297 -19.31 -8.09 9.64
C PRO A 297 -19.48 -9.56 9.30
N ILE A 298 -20.24 -10.27 10.15
CA ILE A 298 -20.63 -11.64 9.86
C ILE A 298 -21.87 -11.55 8.98
N TYR A 299 -21.66 -11.70 7.67
CA TYR A 299 -22.75 -11.62 6.69
C TYR A 299 -23.78 -12.74 6.89
N ARG A 300 -25.05 -12.41 6.66
CA ARG A 300 -26.14 -13.36 6.53
C ARG A 300 -25.81 -14.48 5.54
N ARG A 301 -26.02 -15.72 5.99
CA ARG A 301 -25.83 -16.98 5.25
C ARG A 301 -26.89 -17.95 5.75
N ARG A 302 -28.11 -17.90 5.22
CA ARG A 302 -29.18 -18.82 5.65
C ARG A 302 -28.87 -20.25 5.21
N ALA A 303 -29.33 -21.21 6.00
CA ALA A 303 -29.24 -22.61 5.63
C ALA A 303 -30.15 -22.87 4.41
N THR A 304 -29.58 -23.46 3.36
CA THR A 304 -30.28 -23.84 2.15
C THR A 304 -29.85 -25.25 1.74
N GLU A 305 -30.67 -25.91 0.93
CA GLU A 305 -30.28 -27.17 0.32
C GLU A 305 -28.99 -26.98 -0.51
N PRO A 306 -27.99 -27.88 -0.35
CA PRO A 306 -26.76 -27.79 -1.11
C PRO A 306 -27.01 -27.95 -2.61
N VAL A 307 -26.37 -27.10 -3.43
CA VAL A 307 -26.45 -27.15 -4.89
C VAL A 307 -25.20 -27.80 -5.46
N GLN A 308 -25.37 -28.62 -6.49
CA GLN A 308 -24.26 -29.22 -7.23
C GLN A 308 -23.69 -28.24 -8.25
N VAL A 309 -22.42 -27.91 -8.13
CA VAL A 309 -21.66 -27.07 -9.06
C VAL A 309 -20.42 -27.84 -9.52
N GLY A 310 -20.48 -28.40 -10.73
CA GLY A 310 -19.45 -29.32 -11.22
C GLY A 310 -19.44 -30.62 -10.40
N ASN A 311 -18.29 -30.97 -9.83
CA ASN A 311 -18.13 -32.16 -8.99
C ASN A 311 -18.34 -31.87 -7.50
N TYR A 312 -18.86 -30.69 -7.16
CA TYR A 312 -18.87 -30.16 -5.80
C TYR A 312 -20.28 -29.82 -5.33
N SER A 313 -20.62 -30.25 -4.12
CA SER A 313 -21.80 -29.79 -3.39
C SER A 313 -21.45 -28.53 -2.62
N ILE A 314 -22.18 -27.44 -2.85
CA ILE A 314 -21.93 -26.13 -2.24
C ILE A 314 -23.20 -25.55 -1.61
N ASP A 315 -23.03 -24.76 -0.57
CA ASP A 315 -24.08 -24.00 0.09
C ASP A 315 -23.58 -22.57 0.41
N ASN A 316 -24.40 -21.78 1.10
CA ASN A 316 -24.08 -20.41 1.45
C ASN A 316 -22.82 -20.25 2.30
N ARG A 317 -22.29 -21.30 2.94
CA ARG A 317 -21.04 -21.20 3.75
C ARG A 317 -19.79 -21.03 2.90
N TRP A 318 -19.87 -21.39 1.62
CA TRP A 318 -18.75 -21.35 0.68
C TRP A 318 -18.72 -20.07 -0.16
N LEU A 319 -19.71 -19.19 -0.01
CA LEU A 319 -19.79 -17.99 -0.83
C LEU A 319 -18.90 -16.86 -0.33
N VAL A 320 -18.15 -16.28 -1.25
CA VAL A 320 -17.41 -15.03 -1.04
C VAL A 320 -18.41 -13.87 -1.15
N PRO A 321 -18.41 -12.90 -0.22
CA PRO A 321 -19.32 -11.75 -0.25
C PRO A 321 -19.24 -10.98 -1.57
N TYR A 322 -20.37 -10.50 -2.07
CA TYR A 322 -20.44 -9.83 -3.38
C TYR A 322 -21.56 -8.81 -3.46
N ASN A 323 -21.47 -7.90 -4.42
CA ASN A 323 -22.58 -7.02 -4.80
C ASN A 323 -23.31 -7.60 -6.04
N PRO A 324 -24.62 -7.90 -5.96
CA PRO A 324 -25.39 -8.49 -7.06
C PRO A 324 -25.36 -7.68 -8.36
N TRP A 325 -25.38 -6.36 -8.28
CA TRP A 325 -25.39 -5.47 -9.44
C TRP A 325 -24.04 -5.49 -10.16
N LEU A 326 -22.94 -5.36 -9.41
CA LEU A 326 -21.59 -5.41 -9.96
C LEU A 326 -21.31 -6.74 -10.67
N LEU A 327 -21.71 -7.87 -10.08
CA LEU A 327 -21.55 -9.17 -10.73
C LEU A 327 -22.35 -9.28 -12.03
N LYS A 328 -23.60 -8.81 -12.06
CA LYS A 328 -24.43 -8.82 -13.28
C LYS A 328 -23.84 -7.94 -14.38
N LYS A 329 -23.23 -6.80 -14.03
CA LYS A 329 -22.62 -5.89 -15.00
C LYS A 329 -21.28 -6.42 -15.52
N PHE A 330 -20.37 -6.79 -14.63
CA PHE A 330 -18.99 -7.13 -15.00
C PHE A 330 -18.77 -8.61 -15.29
N ASN A 331 -19.68 -9.51 -14.89
CA ASN A 331 -19.55 -10.95 -15.05
C ASN A 331 -18.12 -11.43 -14.68
N ALA A 332 -17.70 -11.14 -13.45
CA ALA A 332 -16.33 -11.36 -13.00
C ALA A 332 -16.31 -11.65 -11.50
N HIS A 333 -15.21 -12.19 -10.98
CA HIS A 333 -15.04 -12.35 -9.54
C HIS A 333 -14.81 -10.97 -8.91
N ILE A 334 -15.83 -10.44 -8.23
CA ILE A 334 -15.80 -9.18 -7.49
C ILE A 334 -16.19 -9.47 -6.04
N ASN A 335 -15.20 -9.58 -5.15
CA ASN A 335 -15.48 -9.62 -3.71
C ASN A 335 -15.76 -8.19 -3.23
N VAL A 336 -16.78 -8.02 -2.40
CA VAL A 336 -17.11 -6.74 -1.75
C VAL A 336 -17.28 -7.01 -0.27
N GLU A 337 -16.42 -6.40 0.55
CA GLU A 337 -16.50 -6.49 2.00
C GLU A 337 -16.69 -5.10 2.62
N VAL A 338 -17.48 -5.01 3.68
CA VAL A 338 -17.62 -3.80 4.50
C VAL A 338 -16.43 -3.71 5.46
N CYS A 339 -15.78 -2.55 5.44
CA CYS A 339 -14.64 -2.23 6.29
C CYS A 339 -15.13 -1.70 7.64
N SER A 340 -15.33 -2.59 8.60
CA SER A 340 -15.57 -2.19 9.99
C SER A 340 -14.31 -1.64 10.66
N SER A 341 -13.12 -1.99 10.15
CA SER A 341 -11.83 -1.58 10.70
C SER A 341 -10.85 -1.15 9.60
N VAL A 342 -9.82 -0.43 10.03
CA VAL A 342 -8.62 -0.03 9.28
C VAL A 342 -7.78 -1.22 8.75
N LYS A 343 -8.15 -2.48 9.07
CA LYS A 343 -7.51 -3.71 8.55
C LYS A 343 -7.45 -3.76 7.02
N SER A 344 -8.43 -3.20 6.32
CA SER A 344 -8.45 -3.17 4.85
C SER A 344 -7.43 -2.18 4.26
N VAL A 345 -7.15 -1.09 4.99
CA VAL A 345 -6.05 -0.14 4.70
C VAL A 345 -4.72 -0.88 4.87
N LYS A 346 -4.49 -1.54 6.02
CA LYS A 346 -3.31 -2.42 6.26
C LYS A 346 -3.12 -3.46 5.15
N TYR A 347 -4.20 -4.08 4.69
CA TYR A 347 -4.17 -5.12 3.66
C TYR A 347 -3.60 -4.60 2.33
N LEU A 348 -3.91 -3.36 1.90
CA LEU A 348 -3.27 -2.75 0.73
C LEU A 348 -1.76 -2.53 0.94
N TYR A 349 -1.33 -2.08 2.13
CA TYR A 349 0.09 -1.75 2.39
C TYR A 349 0.96 -2.96 2.65
N LYS A 350 0.39 -4.09 3.10
CA LYS A 350 1.08 -5.39 3.09
C LYS A 350 1.77 -5.62 1.74
N TYR A 351 1.12 -5.23 0.64
CA TYR A 351 1.68 -5.38 -0.69
C TYR A 351 2.75 -4.32 -1.00
N VAL A 352 2.58 -3.07 -0.56
CA VAL A 352 3.61 -2.01 -0.70
C VAL A 352 4.92 -2.39 0.01
N TYR A 353 4.85 -2.98 1.22
CA TYR A 353 6.03 -3.41 1.99
C TYR A 353 6.51 -4.83 1.68
N LYS A 354 5.77 -5.62 0.89
CA LYS A 354 6.17 -6.99 0.52
C LYS A 354 7.49 -7.03 -0.25
N GLY A 355 7.91 -5.90 -0.83
CA GLY A 355 9.10 -5.80 -1.68
C GLY A 355 8.96 -6.59 -2.98
N HIS A 356 9.88 -6.37 -3.92
CA HIS A 356 9.91 -7.13 -5.17
C HIS A 356 10.57 -8.50 -4.94
N ASP A 357 10.11 -9.53 -5.67
CA ASP A 357 10.94 -10.70 -5.94
C ASP A 357 12.12 -10.23 -6.80
N ALA A 358 13.29 -10.04 -6.19
CA ALA A 358 14.51 -9.65 -6.88
C ALA A 358 15.54 -10.78 -6.78
N ALA A 359 16.05 -11.23 -7.94
CA ALA A 359 17.25 -12.05 -8.01
C ALA A 359 18.41 -11.15 -8.45
N SER A 360 19.32 -10.82 -7.53
CA SER A 360 20.52 -10.05 -7.83
C SER A 360 21.72 -10.98 -7.94
N VAL A 361 22.31 -11.10 -9.13
CA VAL A 361 23.60 -11.79 -9.31
C VAL A 361 24.70 -10.75 -9.23
N LYS A 362 25.62 -10.92 -8.28
CA LYS A 362 26.74 -10.01 -8.04
C LYS A 362 28.04 -10.63 -8.58
N ILE A 363 28.80 -9.85 -9.34
CA ILE A 363 30.22 -10.12 -9.62
C ILE A 363 30.97 -9.04 -8.84
N GLN A 364 31.58 -9.41 -7.72
CA GLN A 364 32.23 -8.48 -6.81
C GLN A 364 33.75 -8.49 -7.05
N LYS A 365 34.37 -7.30 -7.19
CA LYS A 365 35.80 -7.12 -6.97
C LYS A 365 36.02 -6.82 -5.49
N GLU A 366 37.01 -7.44 -4.85
CA GLU A 366 37.35 -7.20 -3.45
C GLU A 366 37.74 -5.72 -3.22
N GLY A 367 37.22 -5.10 -2.14
CA GLY A 367 37.72 -3.82 -1.62
C GLY A 367 36.87 -2.54 -1.80
N ALA A 368 35.61 -2.60 -2.26
CA ALA A 368 34.74 -1.42 -2.36
C ALA A 368 33.26 -1.68 -1.94
N LEU A 369 32.67 -0.75 -1.17
CA LEU A 369 31.22 -0.67 -0.94
C LEU A 369 30.59 0.24 -2.01
N ASP A 370 30.13 -0.34 -3.12
CA ASP A 370 29.22 0.36 -4.01
C ASP A 370 27.81 0.37 -3.40
N HIS A 371 27.32 1.55 -3.00
CA HIS A 371 25.94 1.73 -2.55
C HIS A 371 25.03 2.07 -3.76
N ASP A 372 24.45 1.04 -4.36
CA ASP A 372 23.39 1.14 -5.35
C ASP A 372 22.04 0.86 -4.65
N GLU A 373 21.17 1.86 -4.51
CA GLU A 373 19.86 1.73 -3.86
C GLU A 373 18.94 0.69 -4.53
N ILE A 374 19.35 0.10 -5.66
CA ILE A 374 18.73 -1.08 -6.26
C ILE A 374 18.79 -2.31 -5.32
N LEU A 375 19.63 -2.33 -4.27
CA LEU A 375 19.92 -3.55 -3.52
C LEU A 375 19.73 -3.58 -1.99
N SER A 376 19.44 -2.50 -1.23
CA SER A 376 18.94 -2.60 0.17
C SER A 376 18.83 -1.27 0.92
N PHE A 377 17.82 -1.19 1.81
CA PHE A 377 17.62 -0.27 2.95
C PHE A 377 18.16 -0.94 4.24
N VAL A 378 18.59 -0.35 5.37
CA VAL A 378 18.96 0.99 5.90
C VAL A 378 19.80 0.74 7.19
N GLY A 379 20.56 1.71 7.71
CA GLY A 379 21.04 1.76 9.11
C GLY A 379 21.50 3.17 9.52
N ASP A 380 21.19 3.57 10.75
CA ASP A 380 21.35 4.90 11.37
C ASP A 380 22.78 5.42 11.52
N GLY A 381 22.95 6.74 11.57
CA GLY A 381 24.13 7.38 12.16
C GLY A 381 24.45 8.79 11.65
N GLN A 382 24.45 9.75 12.59
CA GLN A 382 24.95 11.16 12.54
C GLN A 382 24.03 12.24 11.93
N GLU A 383 23.03 12.62 12.72
CA GLU A 383 22.11 13.72 12.41
C GLU A 383 22.74 15.13 12.59
N ALA A 384 23.77 15.27 13.43
CA ALA A 384 24.28 16.58 13.86
C ALA A 384 24.91 17.43 12.72
N GLN A 385 25.64 16.82 11.78
CA GLN A 385 26.27 17.54 10.65
C GLN A 385 25.30 17.82 9.50
N ALA A 386 24.28 16.98 9.32
CA ALA A 386 23.21 17.21 8.34
C ALA A 386 22.27 18.35 8.79
N ILE A 387 22.05 18.47 10.10
CA ILE A 387 21.27 19.55 10.74
C ILE A 387 21.94 20.92 10.51
N GLU A 388 23.26 21.03 10.69
CA GLU A 388 24.00 22.30 10.52
C GLU A 388 23.94 22.83 9.08
N ARG A 389 23.98 21.95 8.07
CA ARG A 389 23.90 22.34 6.64
C ARG A 389 22.46 22.57 6.17
N ALA A 390 21.48 21.89 6.77
CA ALA A 390 20.06 22.13 6.51
C ALA A 390 19.55 23.43 7.16
N ALA A 391 20.11 23.82 8.30
CA ALA A 391 19.77 25.05 9.04
C ALA A 391 19.98 26.34 8.22
N LEU A 392 20.83 26.31 7.19
CA LEU A 392 21.07 27.44 6.28
C LEU A 392 19.96 27.65 5.23
N ARG A 393 18.98 26.73 5.14
CA ARG A 393 17.96 26.78 4.08
C ARG A 393 16.55 26.81 4.67
N LYS A 394 15.73 27.77 4.23
CA LYS A 394 14.32 27.84 4.59
C LYS A 394 13.59 26.56 4.14
N THR A 395 13.16 25.77 5.11
CA THR A 395 12.31 24.59 4.94
C THR A 395 10.83 25.02 4.83
N THR A 396 9.96 24.13 4.38
CA THR A 396 8.50 24.39 4.36
C THR A 396 7.95 24.73 5.74
N LEU A 397 8.50 24.14 6.81
CA LEU A 397 8.12 24.42 8.20
C LEU A 397 8.63 25.78 8.68
N THR A 398 9.91 26.10 8.46
CA THR A 398 10.47 27.41 8.88
C THR A 398 9.87 28.56 8.07
N SER A 399 9.48 28.33 6.81
CA SER A 399 8.73 29.33 6.03
C SER A 399 7.28 29.45 6.49
N TRP A 400 6.70 28.43 7.11
CA TRP A 400 5.38 28.56 7.75
C TRP A 400 5.45 29.46 8.98
N PHE A 401 6.52 29.36 9.77
CA PHE A 401 6.78 30.30 10.86
C PHE A 401 6.85 31.74 10.37
N GLU A 402 7.58 31.99 9.28
CA GLU A 402 7.62 33.33 8.66
C GLU A 402 6.28 33.76 8.08
N LEU A 403 5.51 32.83 7.50
CA LEU A 403 4.16 33.13 7.03
C LEU A 403 3.29 33.61 8.18
N ASN A 404 3.30 32.90 9.31
CA ASN A 404 2.55 33.30 10.50
C ASN A 404 3.03 34.67 11.02
N LYS A 405 4.31 35.04 10.92
CA LYS A 405 4.75 36.39 11.33
C LYS A 405 4.13 37.50 10.48
N ASN A 406 3.95 37.23 9.18
CA ASN A 406 3.66 38.26 8.18
C ASN A 406 2.20 38.30 7.73
N ASP A 407 1.47 37.18 7.88
CA ASP A 407 0.07 37.05 7.44
C ASP A 407 -0.80 36.52 8.60
N PRO A 408 -1.54 37.42 9.29
CA PRO A 408 -2.45 37.02 10.37
C PRO A 408 -3.52 36.02 9.92
N SER A 409 -3.86 35.95 8.63
CA SER A 409 -4.83 34.97 8.14
C SER A 409 -4.33 33.52 8.19
N ALA A 410 -3.02 33.30 8.37
CA ALA A 410 -2.42 31.98 8.56
C ALA A 410 -2.48 31.48 10.02
N HIS A 411 -2.70 32.34 11.02
CA HIS A 411 -2.62 32.00 12.44
C HIS A 411 -3.59 30.91 12.89
N ASN A 412 -4.74 30.82 12.24
CA ASN A 412 -5.79 29.87 12.58
C ASN A 412 -5.72 28.58 11.73
N ILE A 413 -4.63 28.38 10.99
CA ILE A 413 -4.44 27.22 10.11
C ILE A 413 -3.30 26.38 10.66
N SER A 414 -3.57 25.10 10.94
CA SER A 414 -2.56 24.11 11.35
C SER A 414 -1.53 23.92 10.23
N TYR A 415 -0.31 23.53 10.59
CA TYR A 415 0.73 23.30 9.57
C TYR A 415 0.30 22.26 8.52
N SER A 416 -0.45 21.23 8.92
CA SER A 416 -0.95 20.20 8.01
C SER A 416 -1.90 20.71 6.94
N ASP A 417 -2.59 21.82 7.22
CA ASP A 417 -3.66 22.35 6.37
C ASP A 417 -3.21 23.58 5.57
N ILE A 418 -2.02 24.14 5.85
CA ILE A 418 -1.45 25.25 5.08
C ILE A 418 -1.45 25.00 3.56
N PRO A 419 -1.11 23.81 3.03
CA PRO A 419 -1.15 23.57 1.59
C PRO A 419 -2.51 23.78 0.93
N GLN A 420 -3.62 23.69 1.69
CA GLN A 420 -4.96 23.98 1.22
C GLN A 420 -5.14 25.48 0.88
N TYR A 421 -4.48 26.36 1.63
CA TYR A 421 -4.65 27.82 1.53
C TYR A 421 -3.44 28.52 0.90
N TYR A 422 -2.28 27.89 0.90
CA TYR A 422 -1.02 28.44 0.42
C TYR A 422 -0.28 27.46 -0.50
N VAL A 423 0.53 27.99 -1.41
CA VAL A 423 1.43 27.24 -2.30
C VAL A 423 2.86 27.57 -1.91
N PHE A 424 3.67 26.54 -1.71
CA PHE A 424 5.10 26.73 -1.45
C PHE A 424 5.84 27.02 -2.76
N ASP A 425 6.37 28.23 -2.88
CA ASP A 425 7.20 28.63 -4.00
C ASP A 425 8.65 28.18 -3.74
N LYS A 426 9.08 27.14 -4.46
CA LYS A 426 10.42 26.57 -4.32
C LYS A 426 11.55 27.52 -4.74
N SER A 427 11.25 28.54 -5.55
CA SER A 427 12.27 29.52 -5.99
C SER A 427 12.55 30.56 -4.91
N THR A 428 11.51 31.05 -4.25
CA THR A 428 11.62 32.04 -3.16
C THR A 428 11.65 31.40 -1.78
N THR A 429 11.45 30.07 -1.70
CA THR A 429 11.34 29.29 -0.46
C THR A 429 10.27 29.84 0.51
N ASN A 430 9.18 30.39 -0.02
CA ASN A 430 8.13 31.04 0.76
C ASN A 430 6.73 30.50 0.43
N TRP A 431 5.82 30.60 1.38
CA TRP A 431 4.39 30.34 1.14
C TRP A 431 3.73 31.56 0.51
N LYS A 432 2.94 31.33 -0.55
CA LYS A 432 2.13 32.35 -1.21
C LYS A 432 0.67 31.95 -1.18
N LYS A 433 -0.23 32.91 -0.97
CA LYS A 433 -1.67 32.65 -0.90
C LYS A 433 -2.16 31.98 -2.18
N ARG A 434 -2.83 30.85 -2.03
CA ARG A 434 -3.35 30.04 -3.14
C ARG A 434 -4.55 30.76 -3.75
N GLN A 435 -4.55 30.86 -5.08
CA GLN A 435 -5.60 31.57 -5.81
C GLN A 435 -6.79 30.68 -6.18
N ARG A 436 -6.57 29.37 -6.40
CA ARG A 436 -7.60 28.42 -6.87
C ARG A 436 -7.34 27.00 -6.40
N GLY A 437 -8.43 26.20 -6.31
CA GLY A 437 -8.38 24.75 -6.11
C GLY A 437 -7.94 24.30 -4.72
N GLY A 438 -8.02 25.17 -3.71
CA GLY A 438 -7.58 24.87 -2.35
C GLY A 438 -8.31 23.67 -1.76
N GLN A 439 -9.64 23.61 -1.91
CA GLN A 439 -10.46 22.52 -1.39
C GLN A 439 -9.99 21.11 -1.82
N ASN A 440 -9.31 21.00 -2.97
CA ASN A 440 -8.82 19.74 -3.53
C ASN A 440 -7.36 19.45 -3.18
N VAL A 441 -6.77 20.20 -2.25
CA VAL A 441 -5.38 20.00 -1.80
C VAL A 441 -5.36 19.50 -0.37
N ILE A 442 -4.50 18.51 -0.13
CA ILE A 442 -4.28 17.89 1.17
C ILE A 442 -2.79 17.96 1.47
N GLY A 443 -2.44 18.51 2.64
CA GLY A 443 -1.05 18.59 3.08
C GLY A 443 -0.54 17.26 3.61
N ARG A 444 0.69 16.89 3.24
CA ARG A 444 1.38 15.70 3.75
C ARG A 444 2.25 16.10 4.93
N LEU A 445 2.17 15.32 6.01
CA LEU A 445 3.15 15.35 7.09
C LEU A 445 3.96 14.05 7.03
N PRO A 446 5.30 14.11 7.18
CA PRO A 446 6.10 12.90 7.29
C PRO A 446 5.59 12.02 8.45
N VAL A 447 5.59 10.70 8.23
CA VAL A 447 5.41 9.74 9.33
C VAL A 447 6.75 9.64 10.05
N VAL A 448 6.71 9.85 11.36
CA VAL A 448 7.89 9.85 12.22
C VAL A 448 7.79 8.65 13.15
N SER A 449 8.90 7.90 13.28
CA SER A 449 8.98 6.78 14.21
C SER A 449 8.92 7.31 15.64
N ILE A 450 8.30 6.57 16.56
CA ILE A 450 8.28 6.94 17.99
C ILE A 450 9.69 6.94 18.61
N LEU A 451 10.60 6.18 18.01
CA LEU A 451 12.03 6.14 18.37
C LEU A 451 12.74 7.47 18.09
N ASP A 452 12.20 8.28 17.18
CA ASP A 452 12.64 9.65 16.95
C ASP A 452 11.78 10.59 17.80
N THR A 453 11.97 10.45 19.12
CA THR A 453 11.05 10.92 20.18
C THR A 453 10.67 12.39 20.02
N GLU A 454 11.64 13.29 19.90
CA GLU A 454 11.38 14.72 19.80
C GLU A 454 10.73 15.12 18.47
N ARG A 455 11.06 14.44 17.35
CA ARG A 455 10.37 14.71 16.07
C ARG A 455 8.96 14.12 16.05
N PHE A 456 8.72 13.03 16.74
CA PHE A 456 7.39 12.45 16.91
C PHE A 456 6.48 13.43 17.68
N TYR A 457 6.95 13.95 18.80
CA TYR A 457 6.18 14.95 19.58
C TYR A 457 6.06 16.29 18.87
N LEU A 458 7.08 16.71 18.12
CA LEU A 458 6.95 17.87 17.23
C LEU A 458 5.84 17.65 16.19
N ARG A 459 5.77 16.48 15.55
CA ARG A 459 4.69 16.15 14.61
C ARG A 459 3.32 16.23 15.29
N MET A 460 3.18 15.70 16.51
CA MET A 460 1.94 15.81 17.30
C MET A 460 1.55 17.28 17.50
N LEU A 461 2.48 18.13 17.97
CA LEU A 461 2.20 19.55 18.16
C LEU A 461 1.83 20.25 16.84
N LEU A 462 2.48 19.91 15.72
CA LEU A 462 2.17 20.49 14.40
C LEU A 462 0.78 20.11 13.87
N LEU A 463 0.19 19.02 14.36
CA LEU A 463 -1.18 18.62 14.03
C LEU A 463 -2.23 19.40 14.86
N HIS A 464 -1.87 19.84 16.07
CA HIS A 464 -2.84 20.44 17.01
C HIS A 464 -2.67 21.94 17.23
N LYS A 465 -1.47 22.48 16.99
CA LYS A 465 -1.12 23.89 17.26
C LYS A 465 -1.04 24.68 15.96
N SER A 466 -1.82 25.76 15.88
CA SER A 466 -1.78 26.71 14.77
C SER A 466 -1.01 27.98 15.13
N GLY A 467 -0.60 28.75 14.12
CA GLY A 467 -0.07 30.11 14.30
C GLY A 467 1.33 30.23 14.91
N ALA A 468 2.03 29.13 15.17
CA ALA A 468 3.39 29.19 15.71
C ALA A 468 4.34 29.97 14.78
N ILE A 469 5.09 30.93 15.32
CA ILE A 469 6.07 31.73 14.57
C ILE A 469 7.53 31.31 14.80
N SER A 470 7.75 30.24 15.57
CA SER A 470 9.07 29.67 15.83
C SER A 470 8.95 28.26 16.44
N PHE A 471 10.07 27.55 16.57
CA PHE A 471 10.12 26.33 17.40
C PHE A 471 9.88 26.65 18.89
N ASP A 472 10.28 27.84 19.33
CA ASP A 472 10.07 28.32 20.70
C ASP A 472 8.59 28.48 21.02
N ASP A 473 7.83 29.01 20.06
CA ASP A 473 6.39 29.11 20.14
C ASP A 473 5.75 27.73 20.24
N ILE A 474 6.23 26.75 19.47
CA ILE A 474 5.74 25.37 19.54
C ILE A 474 5.96 24.82 20.95
N LEU A 475 7.14 25.04 21.54
CA LEU A 475 7.47 24.64 22.91
C LEU A 475 6.71 25.41 24.01
N THR A 476 6.14 26.57 23.68
CA THR A 476 5.48 27.43 24.67
C THR A 476 4.00 27.08 24.80
N VAL A 477 3.58 26.58 25.96
CA VAL A 477 2.19 26.22 26.25
C VAL A 477 1.72 27.01 27.46
N ASN A 478 0.53 27.63 27.37
CA ASN A 478 -0.02 28.48 28.44
C ASN A 478 0.94 29.60 28.94
N GLY A 479 1.80 30.11 28.04
CA GLY A 479 2.80 31.14 28.37
C GLY A 479 4.09 30.60 29.03
N LEU A 480 4.21 29.30 29.25
CA LEU A 480 5.39 28.64 29.79
C LEU A 480 6.17 27.93 28.69
N ARG A 481 7.46 28.23 28.58
CA ARG A 481 8.37 27.62 27.61
C ARG A 481 8.88 26.28 28.12
N CYS A 482 8.52 25.20 27.44
CA CYS A 482 9.00 23.85 27.76
C CYS A 482 10.44 23.63 27.24
N ILE A 483 11.13 22.64 27.80
CA ILE A 483 12.49 22.27 27.41
C ILE A 483 12.46 21.35 26.17
N THR A 484 11.49 20.44 26.12
CA THR A 484 11.33 19.43 25.05
C THR A 484 9.94 19.47 24.44
N PHE A 485 9.80 18.97 23.21
CA PHE A 485 8.49 18.84 22.55
C PHE A 485 7.60 17.82 23.27
N GLN A 486 8.19 16.80 23.88
CA GLN A 486 7.47 15.90 24.78
C GLN A 486 6.81 16.68 25.93
N GLN A 487 7.58 17.49 26.66
CA GLN A 487 7.04 18.28 27.77
C GLN A 487 5.96 19.26 27.29
N ALA A 488 6.15 19.87 26.13
CA ALA A 488 5.12 20.73 25.53
C ALA A 488 3.84 19.95 25.22
N CYS A 489 3.93 18.71 24.71
CA CYS A 489 2.75 17.85 24.53
C CYS A 489 2.06 17.51 25.87
N GLN A 490 2.81 17.26 26.95
CA GLN A 490 2.27 17.04 28.30
C GLN A 490 1.49 18.25 28.80
N GLU A 491 2.09 19.43 28.77
CA GLU A 491 1.46 20.69 29.21
C GLU A 491 0.26 21.07 28.33
N TYR A 492 0.31 20.72 27.04
CA TYR A 492 -0.82 20.92 26.12
C TYR A 492 -1.97 19.93 26.38
N GLY A 493 -1.77 18.94 27.25
CA GLY A 493 -2.75 17.92 27.58
C GLY A 493 -2.86 16.80 26.53
N LEU A 494 -1.88 16.67 25.64
CA LEU A 494 -1.81 15.57 24.66
C LEU A 494 -1.29 14.27 25.26
N LEU A 495 -0.62 14.33 26.43
CA LEU A 495 0.11 13.22 27.06
C LEU A 495 -0.41 12.88 28.46
N ARG A 496 -1.73 12.90 28.68
CA ARG A 496 -2.32 12.55 29.99
C ARG A 496 -2.44 11.04 30.14
N GLY A 497 -1.72 10.48 31.11
CA GLY A 497 -1.66 9.04 31.38
C GLY A 497 -1.05 8.27 30.22
N ASP A 498 -1.35 6.97 30.11
CA ASP A 498 -0.83 6.14 29.02
C ASP A 498 -1.54 6.40 27.69
N GLN A 499 -2.51 7.33 27.63
CA GLN A 499 -3.38 7.55 26.46
C GLN A 499 -2.58 7.83 25.18
N GLN A 500 -1.44 8.51 25.25
CA GLN A 500 -0.57 8.74 24.08
C GLN A 500 -0.01 7.46 23.49
N TRP A 501 0.25 6.46 24.32
CA TRP A 501 0.76 5.15 23.95
C TRP A 501 -0.39 4.32 23.38
N HIS A 502 -1.58 4.44 23.97
CA HIS A 502 -2.79 3.90 23.36
C HIS A 502 -3.04 4.55 22.00
N ASP A 503 -2.91 5.86 21.86
CA ASP A 503 -3.14 6.58 20.61
C ASP A 503 -2.07 6.26 19.57
N ALA A 504 -0.80 6.11 19.98
CA ALA A 504 0.29 5.70 19.10
C ALA A 504 0.14 4.24 18.65
N LEU A 505 -0.20 3.32 19.56
CA LEU A 505 -0.48 1.93 19.21
C LEU A 505 -1.78 1.82 18.42
N ASN A 506 -2.80 2.63 18.70
CA ASN A 506 -4.03 2.69 17.93
C ASN A 506 -3.75 3.21 16.53
N GLU A 507 -3.05 4.35 16.39
CA GLU A 507 -2.61 4.94 15.11
C GLU A 507 -1.78 3.91 14.34
N ALA A 508 -0.74 3.34 14.94
CA ALA A 508 0.05 2.30 14.32
C ALA A 508 -0.78 1.06 14.00
N ALA A 509 -1.73 0.66 14.86
CA ALA A 509 -2.66 -0.43 14.62
C ALA A 509 -3.69 -0.08 13.55
N GLN A 510 -3.64 1.11 12.95
CA GLN A 510 -4.31 1.41 11.70
C GLN A 510 -3.52 1.01 10.45
N PHE A 511 -2.20 0.79 10.53
CA PHE A 511 -1.39 0.58 9.32
C PHE A 511 -0.16 -0.33 9.44
N GLN A 512 0.38 -0.59 10.63
CA GLN A 512 1.54 -1.46 10.86
C GLN A 512 1.15 -2.95 10.94
N SER A 513 2.05 -3.85 10.54
CA SER A 513 1.85 -5.30 10.71
C SER A 513 1.90 -5.72 12.18
N PRO A 514 1.26 -6.83 12.61
CA PRO A 514 1.28 -7.28 14.00
C PRO A 514 2.69 -7.40 14.58
N ARG A 515 3.66 -7.91 13.81
CA ARG A 515 5.08 -7.91 14.24
C ARG A 515 5.65 -6.50 14.44
N GLN A 516 5.37 -5.56 13.54
CA GLN A 516 5.79 -4.17 13.71
C GLN A 516 5.08 -3.49 14.88
N LEU A 517 3.84 -3.89 15.18
CA LEU A 517 3.12 -3.46 16.38
C LEU A 517 3.74 -4.03 17.64
N ARG A 518 4.15 -5.32 17.65
CA ARG A 518 4.90 -5.92 18.75
C ARG A 518 6.27 -5.26 18.94
N MET A 519 6.95 -4.90 17.85
CA MET A 519 8.16 -4.07 17.91
C MET A 519 7.88 -2.69 18.50
N LEU A 520 6.82 -2.01 18.04
CA LEU A 520 6.43 -0.70 18.57
C LEU A 520 6.02 -0.78 20.05
N PHE A 521 5.26 -1.81 20.42
CA PHE A 521 4.90 -2.10 21.80
C PHE A 521 6.15 -2.34 22.66
N ALA A 522 7.09 -3.15 22.17
CA ALA A 522 8.36 -3.39 22.84
C ALA A 522 9.19 -2.11 23.02
N MET A 523 9.20 -1.25 22.00
CA MET A 523 9.85 0.06 22.04
C MET A 523 9.18 1.01 23.03
N ILE A 524 7.84 1.04 23.06
CA ILE A 524 7.07 1.85 24.01
C ILE A 524 7.33 1.39 25.44
N CYS A 525 7.44 0.08 25.69
CA CYS A 525 7.83 -0.43 27.01
C CYS A 525 9.29 -0.12 27.37
N GLY A 526 10.20 -0.15 26.38
CA GLY A 526 11.63 0.08 26.57
C GLY A 526 12.02 1.54 26.78
N PHE A 527 11.29 2.48 26.17
CA PHE A 527 11.64 3.89 26.14
C PHE A 527 10.52 4.83 26.61
N GLY A 528 9.28 4.35 26.70
CA GLY A 528 8.15 5.14 27.19
C GLY A 528 8.15 5.18 28.72
N GLU A 529 7.87 6.36 29.28
CA GLU A 529 7.52 6.53 30.69
C GLU A 529 6.07 6.07 30.87
N MET A 530 5.86 4.75 30.94
CA MET A 530 4.54 4.14 31.03
C MET A 530 4.19 3.80 32.49
N GLU A 531 2.94 4.01 32.88
CA GLU A 531 2.48 3.72 34.24
C GLU A 531 1.91 2.29 34.36
N ASP A 532 1.16 1.81 33.35
CA ASP A 532 0.48 0.51 33.36
C ASP A 532 0.68 -0.29 32.06
N VAL A 533 1.83 -0.98 31.97
CA VAL A 533 2.15 -1.87 30.85
C VAL A 533 1.15 -3.02 30.67
N PRO A 534 0.66 -3.68 31.75
CA PRO A 534 -0.41 -4.67 31.63
C PRO A 534 -1.69 -4.15 30.96
N ASP A 535 -2.19 -2.96 31.34
CA ASP A 535 -3.39 -2.39 30.71
C ASP A 535 -3.15 -2.08 29.22
N LEU A 536 -2.01 -1.48 28.88
CA LEU A 536 -1.65 -1.22 27.48
C LEU A 536 -1.60 -2.52 26.68
N TRP A 537 -1.01 -3.59 27.22
CA TRP A 537 -0.99 -4.88 26.54
C TRP A 537 -2.41 -5.44 26.37
N VAL A 538 -3.21 -5.49 27.43
CA VAL A 538 -4.59 -6.03 27.38
C VAL A 538 -5.43 -5.31 26.32
N GLN A 539 -5.37 -3.98 26.26
CA GLN A 539 -6.16 -3.20 25.32
C GLN A 539 -5.71 -3.39 23.86
N HIS A 540 -4.42 -3.67 23.62
CA HIS A 540 -3.87 -3.83 22.26
C HIS A 540 -3.59 -5.27 21.85
N GLN A 541 -3.76 -6.24 22.76
CA GLN A 541 -3.43 -7.65 22.58
C GLN A 541 -4.00 -8.21 21.28
N VAL A 542 -5.27 -7.91 20.99
CA VAL A 542 -5.96 -8.37 19.78
C VAL A 542 -5.22 -7.94 18.50
N SER A 543 -4.69 -6.72 18.49
CA SER A 543 -3.90 -6.18 17.36
C SER A 543 -2.47 -6.74 17.35
N LEU A 544 -1.89 -6.97 18.53
CA LEU A 544 -0.55 -7.50 18.69
C LEU A 544 -0.47 -8.98 18.31
N CYS A 545 -1.47 -9.81 18.60
CA CYS A 545 -1.45 -11.24 18.33
C CYS A 545 -2.17 -11.64 17.04
N GLU A 546 -2.63 -10.68 16.24
CA GLU A 546 -3.53 -10.91 15.09
C GLU A 546 -2.98 -11.92 14.06
N ASP A 547 -1.69 -11.85 13.73
CA ASP A 547 -1.05 -12.78 12.78
C ASP A 547 -0.92 -14.21 13.33
N PHE A 548 -0.72 -14.35 14.64
CA PHE A 548 -0.64 -15.64 15.32
C PHE A 548 -2.02 -16.24 15.57
N VAL A 549 -3.03 -15.44 15.92
CA VAL A 549 -4.43 -15.90 16.02
C VAL A 549 -4.92 -16.39 14.66
N HIS A 550 -4.60 -15.66 13.59
CA HIS A 550 -4.94 -16.06 12.23
C HIS A 550 -4.20 -17.35 11.82
N ARG A 551 -2.96 -17.57 12.27
CA ARG A 551 -2.15 -18.74 11.89
C ARG A 551 -2.48 -19.98 12.71
N TYR A 552 -2.79 -19.80 13.99
CA TYR A 552 -2.97 -20.87 14.96
C TYR A 552 -4.42 -20.89 15.45
N SER A 553 -4.71 -20.24 16.58
CA SER A 553 -6.08 -20.08 17.08
C SER A 553 -6.16 -18.90 18.04
N GLU A 554 -7.38 -18.51 18.42
CA GLU A 554 -7.61 -17.50 19.47
C GLU A 554 -7.04 -17.91 20.83
N GLN A 555 -6.91 -19.22 21.09
CA GLN A 555 -6.40 -19.75 22.36
C GLN A 555 -4.86 -19.74 22.40
N THR A 556 -4.19 -20.09 21.31
CA THR A 556 -2.72 -20.21 21.27
C THR A 556 -2.03 -19.00 20.68
N GLY A 557 -2.72 -18.18 19.88
CA GLY A 557 -2.18 -16.98 19.25
C GLY A 557 -1.53 -15.98 20.23
N PRO A 558 -2.20 -15.62 21.35
CA PRO A 558 -1.61 -14.73 22.37
C PRO A 558 -0.32 -15.29 23.02
N HIS A 559 -0.20 -16.61 23.16
CA HIS A 559 1.00 -17.23 23.72
C HIS A 559 2.21 -17.06 22.80
N TYR A 560 2.00 -17.19 21.48
CA TYR A 560 3.05 -16.93 20.48
C TYR A 560 3.41 -15.44 20.37
N GLU A 561 2.42 -14.56 20.56
CA GLU A 561 2.65 -13.12 20.60
C GLU A 561 3.54 -12.72 21.76
N LEU A 562 3.22 -13.16 22.98
CA LEU A 562 4.02 -12.90 24.17
C LEU A 562 5.46 -13.45 24.02
N ALA A 563 5.65 -14.63 23.43
CA ALA A 563 7.00 -15.16 23.19
C ALA A 563 7.81 -14.34 22.16
N ASP A 564 7.17 -13.83 21.09
CA ASP A 564 7.81 -12.92 20.13
C ASP A 564 8.14 -11.57 20.82
N ILE A 565 7.30 -11.10 21.75
CA ILE A 565 7.56 -9.90 22.55
C ILE A 565 8.73 -10.11 23.53
N GLU A 566 8.83 -11.25 24.22
CA GLU A 566 9.95 -11.57 25.13
C GLU A 566 11.30 -11.50 24.39
N GLU A 567 11.37 -12.02 23.16
CA GLU A 567 12.56 -11.91 22.31
C GLU A 567 12.88 -10.43 21.99
N LEU A 568 11.86 -9.64 21.61
CA LEU A 568 12.03 -8.22 21.32
C LEU A 568 12.47 -7.42 22.56
N PHE A 569 11.95 -7.73 23.74
CA PHE A 569 12.33 -7.11 25.01
C PHE A 569 13.79 -7.35 25.39
N THR A 570 14.37 -8.47 24.94
CA THR A 570 15.79 -8.77 25.18
C THR A 570 16.70 -7.64 24.66
N SER A 571 16.32 -7.01 23.53
CA SER A 571 17.05 -5.88 22.95
C SER A 571 16.98 -4.58 23.78
N TYR A 572 16.06 -4.51 24.74
CA TYR A 572 15.84 -3.37 25.65
C TYR A 572 16.17 -3.70 27.11
N ASN A 573 16.77 -4.86 27.39
CA ASN A 573 17.06 -5.35 28.75
C ASN A 573 15.80 -5.49 29.64
N LEU A 574 14.65 -5.72 29.00
CA LEU A 574 13.35 -5.96 29.63
C LEU A 574 13.00 -7.45 29.59
N SER A 575 11.95 -7.84 30.32
CA SER A 575 11.30 -9.15 30.20
C SER A 575 9.82 -9.01 30.57
N LEU A 576 8.99 -9.94 30.10
CA LEU A 576 7.59 -10.06 30.47
C LEU A 576 7.43 -10.04 31.99
N GLN A 577 8.29 -10.77 32.71
CA GLN A 577 8.28 -10.82 34.16
C GLN A 577 8.59 -9.46 34.81
N LYS A 578 9.56 -8.69 34.28
CA LYS A 578 9.89 -7.34 34.78
C LYS A 578 8.76 -6.34 34.58
N LEU A 579 7.92 -6.55 33.57
CA LEU A 579 6.81 -5.68 33.20
C LEU A 579 5.43 -6.21 33.64
N HIS A 580 5.42 -7.22 34.52
CA HIS A 580 4.20 -7.84 35.06
C HIS A 580 3.24 -8.40 33.99
N LEU A 581 3.78 -8.80 32.83
CA LEU A 581 3.04 -9.46 31.76
C LEU A 581 3.08 -11.00 31.93
N PRO A 582 2.10 -11.75 31.38
CA PRO A 582 2.07 -13.20 31.49
C PRO A 582 3.29 -13.86 30.86
N THR A 583 3.99 -14.72 31.61
CA THR A 583 5.14 -15.49 31.10
C THR A 583 4.68 -16.71 30.31
N VAL A 584 5.44 -17.10 29.28
CA VAL A 584 5.10 -18.22 28.40
C VAL A 584 6.26 -19.20 28.31
N ASP A 585 5.98 -20.49 28.52
CA ASP A 585 6.93 -21.58 28.22
C ASP A 585 6.58 -22.18 26.84
N LEU A 586 7.34 -21.82 25.81
CA LEU A 586 7.24 -22.41 24.48
C LEU A 586 8.55 -23.10 24.06
N PRO A 587 8.51 -24.29 23.44
CA PRO A 587 9.71 -24.98 23.00
C PRO A 587 10.40 -24.25 21.84
N ALA A 588 11.72 -24.08 21.93
CA ALA A 588 12.59 -23.29 21.03
C ALA A 588 12.41 -23.57 19.53
N SER A 589 11.96 -24.77 19.15
CA SER A 589 11.72 -25.18 17.76
C SER A 589 10.61 -24.41 17.02
N VAL A 590 9.77 -23.63 17.73
CA VAL A 590 8.65 -22.90 17.12
C VAL A 590 9.05 -21.50 16.64
N LEU A 591 10.06 -20.88 17.24
CA LEU A 591 10.57 -19.55 16.87
C LEU A 591 11.27 -19.55 15.49
N GLU A 592 12.02 -20.60 15.16
CA GLU A 592 12.74 -20.71 13.88
C GLU A 592 11.83 -20.77 12.64
N ARG A 593 10.59 -21.26 12.76
CA ARG A 593 9.69 -21.45 11.59
C ARG A 593 8.97 -20.19 11.13
N ALA A 594 8.96 -19.11 11.92
CA ALA A 594 8.30 -17.86 11.56
C ALA A 594 9.05 -17.07 10.46
N HIS A 595 10.33 -17.39 10.22
CA HIS A 595 11.25 -16.61 9.38
C HIS A 595 11.19 -16.90 7.86
N LEU A 596 10.59 -18.02 7.44
CA LEU A 596 10.59 -18.44 6.03
C LEU A 596 9.17 -18.41 5.46
N MET A 597 8.83 -17.35 4.70
CA MET A 597 8.04 -17.39 3.44
C MET A 597 7.24 -16.10 3.15
N LEU A 598 7.74 -15.28 2.22
CA LEU A 598 6.94 -14.32 1.44
C LEU A 598 7.50 -14.26 0.01
N TRP A 599 6.72 -14.70 -0.99
CA TRP A 599 7.07 -14.59 -2.42
C TRP A 599 5.82 -14.28 -3.29
N LYS A 600 6.09 -13.54 -4.37
CA LYS A 600 5.27 -13.25 -5.56
C LYS A 600 4.17 -12.21 -5.43
N SER A 601 4.41 -11.03 -6.02
CA SER A 601 3.60 -10.42 -7.11
C SER A 601 4.03 -8.96 -7.39
N ARG A 602 3.83 -8.48 -8.62
CA ARG A 602 4.11 -7.09 -9.04
C ARG A 602 2.90 -6.19 -8.79
N LEU A 603 3.15 -4.95 -8.39
CA LEU A 603 2.17 -4.02 -7.83
C LEU A 603 2.18 -2.66 -8.55
N ARG A 604 1.06 -1.95 -8.49
CA ARG A 604 0.91 -0.55 -8.89
C ARG A 604 -0.11 0.14 -7.99
N LEU A 605 0.27 1.15 -7.20
CA LEU A 605 -0.64 1.95 -6.38
C LEU A 605 -1.03 3.24 -7.11
N ILE A 606 -2.32 3.58 -7.11
CA ILE A 606 -2.84 4.84 -7.64
C ILE A 606 -3.80 5.45 -6.60
N VAL A 607 -3.54 6.70 -6.22
CA VAL A 607 -4.39 7.50 -5.32
C VAL A 607 -5.08 8.58 -6.15
N MET A 608 -6.40 8.70 -6.03
CA MET A 608 -7.18 9.72 -6.74
C MET A 608 -8.20 10.39 -5.82
N LEU A 609 -8.41 11.69 -6.04
CA LEU A 609 -9.49 12.47 -5.43
C LEU A 609 -10.68 12.49 -6.39
N CYS A 610 -11.89 12.24 -5.88
CA CYS A 610 -13.11 12.48 -6.64
C CYS A 610 -13.37 13.99 -6.67
N SER A 611 -13.49 14.56 -7.88
CA SER A 611 -13.74 15.99 -8.12
C SER A 611 -15.20 16.25 -8.40
#